data_AF-A0A7C7UYY7-F1
#
_entry.id   AF-A0A7C7UYY7-F1
#
_cell.length_a   1.000
_cell.length_b   1.000
_cell.length_c   1.000
_cell.angle_alpha   90.00
_cell.angle_beta   90.00
_cell.angle_gamma   90.00
#
_symmetry.space_group_name_H-M   'P 1'
#
loop_
_entity.id
_entity.type
_entity.pdbx_description
1 polymer ?
#
loop_
_entity_poly.entity_id
_entity_poly.type
_entity_poly.pdbx_seq_one_letter_code
_entity_poly.pdbx_strand_id
1 'polypeptide(L)'
;MGTWGGLQLASPWNLAPGLVTAGILLWLFWRSRRRGRPAVFPWRGLFIDNPPQSPRFPPPLWLVLLVLAVLALSTAASGPRWVRPAWQVQRLVVVLESGVEALSREIEGRRRFDQLVQALRRIVASDYAKGRFILIEAGLRPRASDRWLTAGEFREALRRVEPTEAPTDWRAALDRAEIRAARQDATLVIAAGTPEQHYQRWRAETGLPERPRVFVRAGRAAPNVGIESIAVFQSPFACTTETVEVHVRVRAFDHSQVRRVRLALDDQPFGEGRVETSISQFQARTLVLPGLPRAGVLSVRLEPRDDQPADDVARAVIPQPRRLRVA
;
A
#
# COMPACT_ATOMS: atom_id res chain seq x y z
N MET A 1 -4.83 4.47 -13.34
CA MET A 1 -5.36 3.95 -14.62
C MET A 1 -4.19 3.40 -15.42
N GLY A 2 -4.07 2.08 -15.52
CA GLY A 2 -3.08 1.45 -16.39
C GLY A 2 -3.55 1.54 -17.83
N THR A 3 -2.83 2.27 -18.67
CA THR A 3 -3.01 2.13 -20.13
C THR A 3 -2.46 0.76 -20.50
N TRP A 4 -3.33 -0.24 -20.58
CA TRP A 4 -2.99 -1.53 -21.16
C TRP A 4 -2.41 -1.25 -22.55
N GLY A 5 -1.17 -1.69 -22.78
CA GLY A 5 -0.57 -1.61 -24.10
C GLY A 5 -1.52 -2.26 -25.10
N GLY A 6 -2.02 -1.46 -26.04
CA GLY A 6 -2.91 -1.96 -27.08
C GLY A 6 -2.11 -2.74 -28.10
N LEU A 7 -2.65 -3.88 -28.54
CA LEU A 7 -2.16 -4.54 -29.74
C LEU A 7 -2.42 -3.59 -30.92
N GLN A 8 -1.37 -3.01 -31.50
CA GLN A 8 -1.49 -2.23 -32.73
C GLN A 8 -0.96 -3.04 -33.90
N LEU A 9 -1.70 -3.03 -35.00
CA LEU A 9 -1.33 -3.70 -36.24
C LEU A 9 -0.59 -2.67 -37.09
N ALA A 10 0.62 -2.99 -37.55
CA ALA A 10 1.41 -2.10 -38.39
C ALA A 10 0.71 -1.81 -39.74
N SER A 11 -0.05 -2.79 -40.24
CA SER A 11 -0.94 -2.63 -41.38
C SER A 11 -2.25 -3.39 -41.12
N PRO A 12 -3.30 -2.73 -40.61
CA PRO A 12 -4.57 -3.40 -40.33
C PRO A 12 -5.24 -3.95 -41.60
N TRP A 13 -4.95 -3.35 -42.76
CA TRP A 13 -5.47 -3.77 -44.06
C TRP A 13 -4.98 -5.16 -44.48
N ASN A 14 -3.86 -5.64 -43.93
CA ASN A 14 -3.35 -7.00 -44.18
C ASN A 14 -4.23 -8.09 -43.55
N LEU A 15 -5.16 -7.73 -42.65
CA LEU A 15 -6.19 -8.65 -42.14
C LEU A 15 -7.33 -8.89 -43.14
N ALA A 16 -7.58 -7.94 -44.04
CA ALA A 16 -8.67 -8.01 -45.01
C ALA A 16 -8.65 -9.28 -45.88
N PRO A 17 -7.52 -9.66 -46.53
CA PRO A 17 -7.49 -10.89 -47.32
C PRO A 17 -7.74 -12.14 -46.47
N GLY A 18 -7.21 -12.21 -45.24
CA GLY A 18 -7.46 -13.32 -44.31
C GLY A 18 -8.92 -13.49 -43.91
N LEU A 19 -9.58 -12.38 -43.57
CA LEU A 19 -11.00 -12.37 -43.22
C LEU A 19 -11.88 -12.72 -44.42
N VAL A 20 -11.55 -12.22 -45.61
CA VAL A 20 -12.25 -12.55 -46.86
C VAL A 20 -12.10 -14.03 -47.19
N THR A 21 -10.88 -14.59 -47.13
CA THR A 21 -10.64 -16.03 -47.37
C THR A 21 -11.36 -16.90 -46.35
N ALA A 22 -11.32 -16.55 -45.05
CA ALA A 22 -12.07 -17.26 -44.01
C ALA A 22 -13.59 -17.22 -44.26
N GLY A 23 -14.12 -16.05 -44.64
CA GLY A 23 -15.53 -15.87 -45.00
C GLY A 23 -15.95 -16.69 -46.22
N ILE A 24 -15.11 -16.74 -47.26
CA ILE A 24 -15.34 -17.56 -48.46
C ILE A 24 -15.36 -19.05 -48.11
N LEU A 25 -14.42 -19.54 -47.29
CA LEU A 25 -14.37 -20.94 -46.86
C LEU A 25 -15.59 -21.33 -46.04
N LEU A 26 -16.02 -20.47 -45.10
CA LEU A 26 -17.23 -20.66 -44.32
C LEU A 26 -18.50 -20.63 -45.19
N TRP A 27 -18.56 -19.71 -46.16
CA TRP A 27 -19.67 -19.62 -47.10
C TRP A 27 -19.76 -20.84 -48.01
N LEU A 28 -18.62 -21.32 -48.54
CA LEU A 28 -18.55 -22.54 -49.37
C LEU A 28 -18.98 -23.77 -48.56
N PHE A 29 -18.55 -23.88 -47.31
CA PHE A 29 -18.97 -24.94 -46.39
C PHE A 29 -20.47 -24.89 -46.11
N TRP A 30 -21.01 -23.70 -45.83
CA TRP A 30 -22.43 -23.54 -45.58
C TRP A 30 -23.29 -23.81 -46.83
N ARG A 31 -22.80 -23.39 -48.00
CA ARG A 31 -23.42 -23.63 -49.31
C ARG A 31 -23.38 -25.11 -49.69
N SER A 32 -22.29 -25.83 -49.39
CA SER A 32 -22.21 -27.28 -49.65
C SER A 32 -23.19 -28.04 -48.75
N ARG A 33 -23.36 -27.61 -47.49
CA ARG A 33 -24.35 -28.17 -46.56
C ARG A 33 -25.79 -27.97 -47.02
N ARG A 34 -26.12 -26.80 -47.59
CA ARG A 34 -27.46 -26.50 -48.12
C ARG A 34 -27.82 -27.26 -49.40
N ARG A 35 -26.83 -27.71 -50.16
CA ARG A 35 -27.07 -28.35 -51.46
C ARG A 35 -27.25 -29.87 -51.39
N GLY A 36 -27.15 -30.50 -50.22
CA GLY A 36 -27.53 -31.91 -50.00
C GLY A 36 -26.90 -32.93 -50.95
N ARG A 37 -25.84 -32.56 -51.69
CA ARG A 37 -25.20 -33.45 -52.66
C ARG A 37 -23.95 -34.05 -52.01
N PRO A 38 -23.97 -35.33 -51.61
CA PRO A 38 -22.74 -36.01 -51.29
C PRO A 38 -21.90 -36.09 -52.56
N ALA A 39 -20.64 -35.67 -52.45
CA ALA A 39 -19.64 -35.90 -53.47
C ALA A 39 -19.56 -37.41 -53.75
N VAL A 40 -19.73 -37.78 -55.01
CA VAL A 40 -19.14 -38.94 -55.69
C VAL A 40 -18.97 -40.20 -54.82
N PHE A 41 -20.06 -40.96 -54.65
CA PHE A 41 -19.97 -42.37 -54.30
C PHE A 41 -20.94 -43.15 -55.21
N PRO A 42 -20.45 -43.96 -56.17
CA PRO A 42 -21.30 -44.68 -57.13
C PRO A 42 -22.00 -45.91 -56.54
N TRP A 43 -21.87 -46.18 -55.24
CA TRP A 43 -22.32 -47.43 -54.60
C TRP A 43 -23.63 -47.30 -53.81
N ARG A 44 -24.59 -46.49 -54.27
CA ARG A 44 -25.88 -46.23 -53.58
C ARG A 44 -27.00 -47.20 -53.99
N GLY A 45 -26.70 -48.50 -54.01
CA GLY A 45 -27.69 -49.56 -54.26
C GLY A 45 -28.21 -50.28 -53.02
N LEU A 46 -27.70 -49.99 -51.81
CA LEU A 46 -27.89 -50.88 -50.65
C LEU A 46 -28.45 -50.26 -49.37
N PHE A 47 -28.91 -49.00 -49.36
CA PHE A 47 -29.54 -48.43 -48.16
C PHE A 47 -30.89 -47.79 -48.48
N ILE A 48 -31.92 -48.57 -48.16
CA ILE A 48 -33.35 -48.25 -48.09
C ILE A 48 -33.59 -47.15 -47.04
N ASP A 49 -34.50 -46.24 -47.39
CA ASP A 49 -35.28 -45.33 -46.55
C ASP A 49 -34.76 -45.00 -45.14
N ASN A 50 -34.13 -43.84 -45.03
CA ASN A 50 -34.20 -43.02 -43.83
C ASN A 50 -34.51 -41.58 -44.25
N PRO A 51 -35.53 -40.92 -43.66
CA PRO A 51 -35.78 -39.50 -43.91
C PRO A 51 -34.55 -38.68 -43.49
N PRO A 52 -34.29 -37.51 -44.12
CA PRO A 52 -33.08 -36.75 -43.86
C PRO A 52 -33.18 -36.06 -42.49
N GLN A 53 -32.89 -36.78 -41.41
CA GLN A 53 -32.45 -36.14 -40.18
C GLN A 53 -31.10 -35.51 -40.50
N SER A 54 -31.09 -34.22 -40.81
CA SER A 54 -29.86 -33.45 -41.01
C SER A 54 -28.99 -33.59 -39.77
N PRO A 55 -27.90 -34.36 -39.78
CA PRO A 55 -27.07 -34.45 -38.60
C PRO A 55 -26.38 -33.10 -38.53
N ARG A 56 -26.54 -32.41 -37.39
CA ARG A 56 -25.72 -31.25 -37.05
C ARG A 56 -24.30 -31.74 -36.77
N PHE A 57 -23.63 -32.32 -37.77
CA PHE A 57 -22.20 -32.57 -37.68
C PHE A 57 -21.51 -31.22 -37.44
N PRO A 58 -20.61 -31.13 -36.45
CA PRO A 58 -19.75 -29.97 -36.31
C PRO A 58 -18.99 -29.75 -37.63
N PRO A 59 -18.58 -28.52 -37.95
CA PRO A 59 -17.70 -28.28 -39.09
C PRO A 59 -16.52 -29.26 -38.98
N PRO A 60 -16.13 -29.90 -40.09
CA PRO A 60 -15.09 -30.91 -40.02
C PRO A 60 -13.83 -30.23 -39.48
N LEU A 61 -13.17 -30.86 -38.51
CA LEU A 61 -12.09 -30.26 -37.72
C LEU A 61 -11.01 -29.62 -38.60
N TRP A 62 -10.73 -30.21 -39.77
CA TRP A 62 -9.78 -29.69 -40.76
C TRP A 62 -10.15 -28.29 -41.29
N LEU A 63 -11.44 -27.97 -41.42
CA LEU A 63 -11.90 -26.67 -41.91
C LEU A 63 -11.76 -25.59 -40.83
N VAL A 64 -11.99 -25.95 -39.57
CA VAL A 64 -11.72 -25.08 -38.41
C VAL A 64 -10.23 -24.80 -38.31
N LEU A 65 -9.39 -25.83 -38.44
CA LEU A 65 -7.93 -25.68 -38.44
C LEU A 65 -7.44 -24.82 -39.61
N LEU A 66 -8.02 -24.98 -40.80
CA LEU A 66 -7.66 -24.16 -41.97
C LEU A 66 -8.01 -22.69 -41.76
N VAL A 67 -9.20 -22.39 -41.22
CA VAL A 67 -9.61 -21.01 -40.90
C VAL A 67 -8.70 -20.41 -39.83
N LEU A 68 -8.37 -21.16 -38.79
CA LEU A 68 -7.43 -20.71 -37.76
C LEU A 68 -6.02 -20.46 -38.33
N ALA A 69 -5.53 -21.32 -39.23
CA ALA A 69 -4.25 -21.15 -39.88
C ALA A 69 -4.22 -19.88 -40.76
N VAL A 70 -5.28 -19.63 -41.55
CA VAL A 70 -5.41 -18.43 -42.37
C VAL A 70 -5.46 -17.16 -41.50
N LEU A 71 -6.18 -17.20 -40.37
CA LEU A 71 -6.22 -16.09 -39.42
C LEU A 71 -4.87 -15.87 -38.74
N ALA A 72 -4.17 -16.94 -38.34
CA ALA A 72 -2.84 -16.87 -37.74
C ALA A 72 -1.79 -16.29 -38.72
N LEU A 73 -1.81 -16.71 -39.98
CA LEU A 73 -0.93 -16.19 -41.03
C LEU A 73 -1.23 -14.71 -41.34
N SER A 74 -2.51 -14.34 -41.41
CA SER A 74 -2.92 -12.96 -41.69
C SER A 74 -2.60 -12.02 -40.53
N THR A 75 -2.81 -12.49 -39.29
CA THR A 75 -2.40 -11.75 -38.10
C THR A 75 -0.88 -11.62 -38.05
N ALA A 76 -0.10 -12.67 -38.30
CA ALA A 76 1.37 -12.55 -38.39
C ALA A 76 1.82 -11.55 -39.47
N ALA A 77 1.19 -11.59 -40.66
CA ALA A 77 1.49 -10.69 -41.77
C ALA A 77 1.07 -9.21 -41.53
N SER A 78 0.13 -8.97 -40.61
CA SER A 78 -0.25 -7.61 -40.20
C SER A 78 0.77 -6.94 -39.26
N GLY A 79 1.80 -7.67 -38.85
CA GLY A 79 2.88 -7.17 -38.00
C GLY A 79 2.36 -6.65 -36.66
N PRO A 80 1.70 -7.48 -35.83
CA PRO A 80 1.20 -7.08 -34.54
C PRO A 80 2.38 -6.65 -33.69
N ARG A 81 2.42 -5.36 -33.36
CA ARG A 81 3.41 -4.81 -32.45
C ARG A 81 2.70 -4.50 -31.15
N TRP A 82 3.24 -5.05 -30.07
CA TRP A 82 2.93 -4.56 -28.73
C TRP A 82 3.54 -3.18 -28.61
N VAL A 83 2.76 -2.15 -28.94
CA VAL A 83 3.18 -0.77 -28.74
C VAL A 83 3.06 -0.51 -27.24
N ARG A 84 4.18 -0.75 -26.55
CA ARG A 84 4.39 -0.12 -25.25
C ARG A 84 4.40 1.38 -25.54
N PRO A 85 3.59 2.21 -24.83
CA PRO A 85 3.66 3.65 -25.00
C PRO A 85 5.14 4.05 -24.93
N ALA A 86 5.58 4.86 -25.90
CA ALA A 86 6.96 5.32 -25.99
C ALA A 86 7.45 5.65 -24.58
N TRP A 87 8.61 5.13 -24.19
CA TRP A 87 9.22 5.38 -22.88
C TRP A 87 9.51 6.88 -22.72
N GLN A 88 8.49 7.69 -22.50
CA GLN A 88 8.65 8.95 -21.80
C GLN A 88 9.33 8.56 -20.50
N VAL A 89 10.46 9.19 -20.24
CA VAL A 89 11.15 9.09 -18.95
C VAL A 89 10.10 9.41 -17.89
N GLN A 90 9.58 8.37 -17.25
CA GLN A 90 8.49 8.52 -16.30
C GLN A 90 9.04 9.30 -15.12
N ARG A 91 8.39 10.44 -14.85
CA ARG A 91 8.71 11.30 -13.71
C ARG A 91 7.82 10.89 -12.56
N LEU A 92 8.43 10.59 -11.42
CA LEU A 92 7.73 10.17 -10.21
C LEU A 92 8.10 11.09 -9.06
N VAL A 93 7.10 11.57 -8.33
CA VAL A 93 7.29 12.21 -7.04
C VAL A 93 6.92 11.17 -5.99
N VAL A 94 7.91 10.69 -5.25
CA VAL A 94 7.76 9.62 -4.26
C VAL A 94 7.72 10.24 -2.87
N VAL A 95 6.59 10.07 -2.18
CA VAL A 95 6.40 10.40 -0.78
C VAL A 95 6.61 9.12 0.03
N LEU A 96 7.63 9.11 0.89
CA LEU A 96 7.99 7.98 1.75
C LEU A 96 7.73 8.34 3.20
N GLU A 97 6.87 7.58 3.86
CA GLU A 97 6.66 7.65 5.31
C GLU A 97 7.96 7.40 6.07
N SER A 98 8.36 8.36 6.93
CA SER A 98 9.58 8.30 7.75
C SER A 98 9.36 8.78 9.19
N GLY A 99 8.11 8.98 9.61
CA GLY A 99 7.76 9.28 11.00
C GLY A 99 7.56 8.02 11.86
N VAL A 100 6.98 8.23 13.04
CA VAL A 100 6.84 7.22 14.10
C VAL A 100 6.13 5.93 13.64
N GLU A 101 5.11 6.05 12.79
CA GLU A 101 4.38 4.90 12.22
C GLU A 101 5.25 4.01 11.33
N ALA A 102 6.36 4.53 10.81
CA ALA A 102 7.31 3.75 10.01
C ALA A 102 8.16 2.79 10.87
N LEU A 103 8.27 3.07 12.19
CA LEU A 103 9.01 2.25 13.15
C LEU A 103 8.24 0.99 13.59
N SER A 104 6.93 0.93 13.35
CA SER A 104 6.12 -0.25 13.63
C SER A 104 6.70 -1.48 12.94
N ARG A 105 6.77 -2.59 13.68
CA ARG A 105 7.14 -3.90 13.18
C ARG A 105 5.90 -4.61 12.65
N GLU A 106 6.13 -5.45 11.67
CA GLU A 106 5.11 -6.28 11.05
C GLU A 106 5.22 -7.71 11.58
N ILE A 107 4.23 -8.57 11.29
CA ILE A 107 4.17 -9.98 11.74
C ILE A 107 5.47 -10.77 11.43
N GLU A 108 6.21 -10.36 10.39
CA GLU A 108 7.51 -10.95 10.01
C GLU A 108 8.72 -10.38 10.78
N GLY A 109 8.50 -9.57 11.82
CA GLY A 109 9.51 -8.95 12.69
C GLY A 109 10.29 -7.79 12.08
N ARG A 110 10.06 -7.46 10.79
CA ARG A 110 10.70 -6.34 10.09
C ARG A 110 9.93 -5.04 10.30
N ARG A 111 10.63 -3.90 10.34
CA ARG A 111 9.98 -2.59 10.41
C ARG A 111 9.25 -2.29 9.11
N ARG A 112 8.11 -1.62 9.20
CA ARG A 112 7.31 -1.14 8.07
C ARG A 112 8.16 -0.29 7.11
N PHE A 113 9.00 0.58 7.65
CA PHE A 113 9.94 1.38 6.87
C PHE A 113 10.82 0.52 5.95
N ASP A 114 11.40 -0.56 6.47
CA ASP A 114 12.29 -1.44 5.70
C ASP A 114 11.54 -2.11 4.54
N GLN A 115 10.26 -2.46 4.74
CA GLN A 115 9.39 -3.01 3.70
C GLN A 115 9.03 -1.96 2.64
N LEU A 116 8.71 -0.73 3.03
CA LEU A 116 8.44 0.38 2.10
C LEU A 116 9.66 0.64 1.21
N VAL A 117 10.85 0.76 1.80
CA VAL A 117 12.10 0.95 1.07
C VAL A 117 12.35 -0.21 0.10
N GLN A 118 12.11 -1.45 0.52
CA GLN A 118 12.27 -2.61 -0.35
C GLN A 118 11.27 -2.59 -1.52
N ALA A 119 10.01 -2.24 -1.28
CA ALA A 119 8.99 -2.14 -2.30
C ALA A 119 9.33 -1.05 -3.33
N LEU A 120 9.76 0.13 -2.87
CA LEU A 120 10.22 1.20 -3.74
C LEU A 120 11.44 0.80 -4.57
N ARG A 121 12.41 0.07 -3.99
CA ARG A 121 13.56 -0.45 -4.75
C ARG A 121 13.14 -1.41 -5.86
N ARG A 122 12.14 -2.26 -5.62
CA ARG A 122 11.62 -3.17 -6.66
C ARG A 122 10.97 -2.38 -7.80
N ILE A 123 10.09 -1.42 -7.48
CA ILE A 123 9.42 -0.55 -8.46
C ILE A 123 10.45 0.15 -9.36
N VAL A 124 11.50 0.70 -8.76
CA VAL A 124 12.57 1.39 -9.52
C VAL A 124 13.39 0.42 -10.37
N ALA A 125 13.59 -0.82 -9.93
CA ALA A 125 14.36 -1.82 -10.67
C ALA A 125 13.59 -2.44 -11.85
N SER A 126 12.28 -2.66 -11.73
CA SER A 126 11.46 -3.32 -12.76
C SER A 126 10.91 -2.34 -13.78
N ASP A 127 10.10 -1.39 -13.32
CA ASP A 127 9.17 -0.67 -14.19
C ASP A 127 9.68 0.72 -14.55
N TYR A 128 10.58 1.27 -13.73
CA TYR A 128 11.03 2.66 -13.82
C TYR A 128 12.57 2.78 -13.88
N ALA A 129 13.27 1.79 -14.43
CA ALA A 129 14.74 1.78 -14.48
C ALA A 129 15.35 3.00 -15.18
N LYS A 130 14.62 3.61 -16.13
CA LYS A 130 15.00 4.84 -16.83
C LYS A 130 14.26 6.09 -16.34
N GLY A 131 13.50 5.98 -15.23
CA GLY A 131 12.69 7.05 -14.66
C GLY A 131 13.51 8.14 -13.97
N ARG A 132 12.83 9.23 -13.66
CA ARG A 132 13.34 10.35 -12.86
C ARG A 132 12.49 10.48 -11.61
N PHE A 133 13.13 10.69 -10.46
CA PHE A 133 12.47 10.62 -9.17
C PHE A 133 12.70 11.90 -8.35
N ILE A 134 11.68 12.39 -7.67
CA ILE A 134 11.84 13.26 -6.51
C ILE A 134 11.50 12.42 -5.29
N LEU A 135 12.38 12.39 -4.29
CA LEU A 135 12.10 11.74 -3.01
C LEU A 135 11.64 12.80 -2.01
N ILE A 136 10.51 12.55 -1.35
CA ILE A 136 9.99 13.35 -0.25
C ILE A 136 9.90 12.45 0.98
N GLU A 137 10.73 12.74 1.98
CA GLU A 137 10.70 12.10 3.29
C GLU A 137 9.58 12.73 4.12
N ALA A 138 8.52 11.99 4.36
CA ALA A 138 7.36 12.41 5.14
C ALA A 138 7.60 12.09 6.63
N GLY A 139 8.29 13.01 7.30
CA GLY A 139 8.38 13.08 8.77
C GLY A 139 7.76 14.38 9.30
N LEU A 140 8.09 14.77 10.54
CA LEU A 140 7.56 16.01 11.16
C LEU A 140 7.87 17.27 10.35
N ARG A 141 9.01 17.31 9.67
CA ARG A 141 9.38 18.38 8.74
C ARG A 141 9.74 17.76 7.39
N PRO A 142 8.78 17.67 6.45
CA PRO A 142 9.00 16.97 5.21
C PRO A 142 10.15 17.55 4.39
N ARG A 143 11.10 16.68 4.01
CA ARG A 143 12.28 17.04 3.21
C ARG A 143 12.13 16.47 1.82
N ALA A 144 12.53 17.24 0.80
CA ALA A 144 12.46 16.81 -0.58
C ALA A 144 13.84 16.89 -1.21
N SER A 145 14.14 15.99 -2.15
CA SER A 145 15.33 16.13 -2.98
C SER A 145 15.24 17.42 -3.82
N ASP A 146 16.34 18.17 -3.85
CA ASP A 146 16.39 19.46 -4.57
C ASP A 146 16.27 19.30 -6.08
N ARG A 147 16.69 18.15 -6.61
CA ARG A 147 16.70 17.81 -8.03
C ARG A 147 16.10 16.43 -8.30
N TRP A 148 15.77 16.21 -9.58
CA TRP A 148 15.36 14.90 -10.09
C TRP A 148 16.53 13.91 -10.07
N LEU A 149 16.33 12.82 -9.34
CA LEU A 149 17.26 11.72 -9.18
C LEU A 149 17.07 10.70 -10.32
N THR A 150 18.17 10.11 -10.77
CA THR A 150 18.14 8.86 -11.57
C THR A 150 17.77 7.67 -10.69
N ALA A 151 17.46 6.52 -11.31
CA ALA A 151 17.22 5.27 -10.58
C ALA A 151 18.40 4.84 -9.67
N GLY A 152 19.64 5.14 -10.06
CA GLY A 152 20.82 4.90 -9.22
C GLY A 152 20.85 5.83 -8.00
N GLU A 153 20.74 7.13 -8.24
CA GLU A 153 20.75 8.14 -7.17
C GLU A 153 19.58 8.01 -6.21
N PHE A 154 18.39 7.64 -6.72
CA PHE A 154 17.23 7.41 -5.89
C PHE A 154 17.41 6.20 -4.96
N ARG A 155 18.03 5.10 -5.45
CA ARG A 155 18.37 3.95 -4.61
C ARG A 155 19.37 4.30 -3.51
N GLU A 156 20.35 5.15 -3.83
CA GLU A 156 21.29 5.69 -2.83
C GLU A 156 20.61 6.64 -1.85
N ALA A 157 19.71 7.51 -2.30
CA ALA A 157 18.92 8.37 -1.43
C ALA A 157 18.09 7.53 -0.44
N LEU A 158 17.39 6.49 -0.93
CA LEU A 158 16.65 5.54 -0.09
C LEU A 158 17.51 4.79 0.94
N ARG A 159 18.83 4.67 0.73
CA ARG A 159 19.73 4.06 1.73
C ARG A 159 20.07 5.01 2.87
N ARG A 160 19.92 6.32 2.67
CA ARG A 160 20.27 7.37 3.64
C ARG A 160 19.07 7.84 4.46
N VAL A 161 17.85 7.52 4.03
CA VAL A 161 16.64 7.85 4.81
C VAL A 161 16.58 6.94 6.02
N GLU A 162 16.33 7.54 7.18
CA GLU A 162 16.08 6.83 8.44
C GLU A 162 14.72 7.23 9.00
N PRO A 163 13.95 6.28 9.55
CA PRO A 163 12.71 6.58 10.23
C PRO A 163 13.00 7.30 11.55
N THR A 164 12.09 8.19 11.95
CA THR A 164 12.21 9.02 13.16
C THR A 164 11.08 8.74 14.14
N GLU A 165 11.30 9.00 15.43
CA GLU A 165 10.26 8.88 16.46
C GLU A 165 9.24 10.03 16.44
N ALA A 166 9.40 11.00 15.54
CA ALA A 166 8.50 12.14 15.40
C ALA A 166 7.28 11.79 14.52
N PRO A 167 6.11 12.41 14.75
CA PRO A 167 4.93 12.17 13.91
C PRO A 167 5.15 12.66 12.48
N THR A 168 4.41 12.08 11.53
CA THR A 168 4.46 12.47 10.11
C THR A 168 3.55 13.66 9.83
N ASP A 169 4.07 14.74 9.25
CA ASP A 169 3.24 15.83 8.71
C ASP A 169 2.81 15.51 7.27
N TRP A 170 1.74 14.71 7.15
CA TRP A 170 1.20 14.26 5.87
C TRP A 170 0.71 15.40 4.99
N ARG A 171 0.12 16.45 5.58
CA ARG A 171 -0.39 17.59 4.84
C ARG A 171 0.75 18.33 4.15
N ALA A 172 1.79 18.71 4.90
CA ALA A 172 2.93 19.40 4.34
C ALA A 172 3.71 18.54 3.32
N ALA A 173 3.78 17.22 3.53
CA ALA A 173 4.44 16.31 2.60
C ALA A 173 3.68 16.22 1.26
N LEU A 174 2.35 16.06 1.31
CA LEU A 174 1.49 15.95 0.13
C LEU A 174 1.38 17.28 -0.60
N ASP A 175 1.30 18.42 0.09
CA ASP A 175 1.34 19.75 -0.53
C ASP A 175 2.62 19.95 -1.36
N ARG A 176 3.78 19.59 -0.79
CA ARG A 176 5.06 19.64 -1.50
C ARG A 176 5.07 18.69 -2.70
N ALA A 177 4.54 17.48 -2.52
CA ALA A 177 4.52 16.48 -3.57
C ALA A 177 3.66 16.91 -4.75
N GLU A 178 2.47 17.44 -4.46
CA GLU A 178 1.52 17.96 -5.43
C GLU A 178 2.10 19.13 -6.24
N ILE A 179 2.73 20.10 -5.58
CA ILE A 179 3.40 21.22 -6.27
C ILE A 179 4.47 20.71 -7.25
N ARG A 180 5.27 19.73 -6.83
CA ARG A 180 6.32 19.15 -7.68
C ARG A 180 5.74 18.32 -8.82
N ALA A 181 4.69 17.56 -8.56
CA ALA A 181 4.04 16.70 -9.53
C ALA A 181 3.33 17.52 -10.61
N ALA A 182 2.57 18.55 -10.21
CA ALA A 182 1.83 19.43 -11.09
C ALA A 182 2.72 20.17 -12.10
N ARG A 183 3.90 20.65 -11.66
CA ARG A 183 4.82 21.43 -12.50
C ARG A 183 5.43 20.64 -13.65
N GLN A 184 5.44 19.32 -13.58
CA GLN A 184 6.25 18.47 -14.49
C GLN A 184 5.47 17.26 -15.02
N ASP A 185 4.15 17.25 -14.82
CA ASP A 185 3.23 16.16 -15.15
C ASP A 185 3.74 14.79 -14.66
N ALA A 186 4.12 14.74 -13.38
CA ALA A 186 4.69 13.55 -12.77
C ALA A 186 3.64 12.72 -12.02
N THR A 187 3.82 11.40 -12.00
CA THR A 187 3.00 10.49 -11.21
C THR A 187 3.37 10.59 -9.74
N LEU A 188 2.37 10.69 -8.87
CA LEU A 188 2.58 10.69 -7.43
C LEU A 188 2.67 9.24 -6.90
N VAL A 189 3.72 8.91 -6.16
CA VAL A 189 3.85 7.62 -5.49
C VAL A 189 3.82 7.86 -3.98
N ILE A 190 2.88 7.25 -3.27
CA ILE A 190 2.75 7.43 -1.82
C ILE A 190 3.01 6.09 -1.15
N ALA A 191 4.11 6.03 -0.39
CA ALA A 191 4.59 4.86 0.30
C ALA A 191 4.38 5.01 1.81
N ALA A 192 3.38 4.29 2.36
CA ALA A 192 2.99 4.39 3.77
C ALA A 192 2.29 3.11 4.29
N GLY A 193 1.97 3.07 5.59
CA GLY A 193 1.09 2.05 6.17
C GLY A 193 -0.37 2.11 5.66
N THR A 194 -0.91 3.32 5.54
CA THR A 194 -2.30 3.59 5.11
C THR A 194 -2.37 4.74 4.09
N PRO A 195 -1.64 4.63 2.96
CA PRO A 195 -1.40 5.76 2.06
C PRO A 195 -2.69 6.31 1.42
N GLU A 196 -3.69 5.46 1.18
CA GLU A 196 -5.01 5.89 0.68
C GLU A 196 -5.73 6.81 1.67
N GLN A 197 -5.70 6.51 2.96
CA GLN A 197 -6.41 7.28 3.98
C GLN A 197 -5.81 8.69 4.10
N HIS A 198 -4.48 8.79 4.14
CA HIS A 198 -3.78 10.08 4.19
C HIS A 198 -4.07 10.92 2.95
N TYR A 199 -4.00 10.31 1.77
CA TYR A 199 -4.27 11.01 0.51
C TYR A 199 -5.72 11.48 0.40
N GLN A 200 -6.70 10.64 0.76
CA GLN A 200 -8.12 11.00 0.67
C GLN A 200 -8.48 12.12 1.66
N ARG A 201 -7.94 12.08 2.88
CA ARG A 201 -8.12 13.16 3.86
C ARG A 201 -7.54 14.48 3.33
N TRP A 202 -6.29 14.47 2.88
CA TRP A 202 -5.65 15.64 2.30
C TRP A 202 -6.42 16.20 1.09
N ARG A 203 -6.91 15.33 0.20
CA ARG A 203 -7.71 15.77 -0.95
C ARG A 203 -9.03 16.39 -0.50
N ALA A 204 -9.75 15.76 0.42
CA ALA A 204 -11.01 16.30 0.94
C ALA A 204 -10.82 17.71 1.55
N GLU A 205 -9.69 17.94 2.21
CA GLU A 205 -9.34 19.24 2.79
C GLU A 205 -8.89 20.29 1.77
N THR A 206 -8.29 19.90 0.65
CA THR A 206 -7.72 20.81 -0.36
C THR A 206 -8.62 21.06 -1.56
N GLY A 207 -9.54 20.15 -1.88
CA GLY A 207 -10.43 20.24 -3.05
C GLY A 207 -9.72 20.08 -4.41
N LEU A 208 -8.47 19.62 -4.43
CA LEU A 208 -7.68 19.50 -5.66
C LEU A 208 -8.14 18.32 -6.54
N PRO A 209 -7.97 18.44 -7.89
CA PRO A 209 -8.39 17.42 -8.83
C PRO A 209 -7.59 16.12 -8.70
N GLU A 210 -8.16 15.04 -9.24
CA GLU A 210 -7.53 13.72 -9.25
C GLU A 210 -6.30 13.68 -10.17
N ARG A 211 -5.16 13.23 -9.62
CA ARG A 211 -3.94 12.97 -10.40
C ARG A 211 -3.60 11.48 -10.49
N PRO A 212 -2.84 11.09 -11.54
CA PRO A 212 -2.21 9.78 -11.62
C PRO A 212 -1.36 9.54 -10.38
N ARG A 213 -1.68 8.44 -9.68
CA ARG A 213 -0.99 8.07 -8.45
C ARG A 213 -0.84 6.56 -8.31
N VAL A 214 0.15 6.16 -7.53
CA VAL A 214 0.42 4.78 -7.14
C VAL A 214 0.56 4.73 -5.63
N PHE A 215 -0.17 3.82 -5.00
CA PHE A 215 -0.05 3.57 -3.57
C PHE A 215 0.88 2.38 -3.35
N VAL A 216 1.88 2.57 -2.49
CA VAL A 216 2.80 1.53 -2.04
C VAL A 216 2.52 1.31 -0.58
N ARG A 217 1.85 0.20 -0.28
CA ARG A 217 1.51 -0.15 1.09
C ARG A 217 2.56 -1.08 1.67
N ALA A 218 2.99 -0.80 2.89
CA ALA A 218 3.66 -1.79 3.72
C ALA A 218 2.84 -2.03 4.98
N GLY A 219 2.81 -3.29 5.38
CA GLY A 219 2.24 -3.71 6.63
C GLY A 219 0.83 -4.29 6.59
N ARG A 220 0.54 -5.06 7.63
CA ARG A 220 -0.76 -5.61 7.98
C ARG A 220 -1.11 -5.12 9.38
N ALA A 221 -2.40 -5.14 9.75
CA ALA A 221 -2.77 -4.86 11.13
C ALA A 221 -2.04 -5.85 12.04
N ALA A 222 -1.14 -5.33 12.88
CA ALA A 222 -0.38 -6.10 13.85
C ALA A 222 -0.99 -5.81 15.23
N PRO A 223 -1.07 -6.83 16.11
CA PRO A 223 -1.75 -6.68 17.38
C PRO A 223 -1.11 -5.60 18.25
N ASN A 224 -1.86 -4.54 18.59
CA ASN A 224 -1.32 -3.37 19.30
C ASN A 224 -1.95 -3.09 20.67
N VAL A 225 -1.12 -2.74 21.66
CA VAL A 225 -1.52 -2.26 22.99
C VAL A 225 -0.62 -1.09 23.41
N GLY A 226 -1.15 0.13 23.40
CA GLY A 226 -0.38 1.35 23.66
C GLY A 226 -0.81 2.12 24.91
N ILE A 227 0.08 2.97 25.42
CA ILE A 227 -0.23 3.98 26.43
C ILE A 227 -0.87 5.18 25.74
N GLU A 228 -2.15 5.42 26.02
CA GLU A 228 -2.91 6.53 25.43
C GLU A 228 -2.64 7.85 26.15
N SER A 229 -2.55 7.81 27.48
CA SER A 229 -2.32 9.00 28.29
C SER A 229 -1.71 8.68 29.64
N ILE A 230 -0.89 9.60 30.14
CA ILE A 230 -0.41 9.65 31.52
C ILE A 230 -0.88 10.95 32.15
N ALA A 231 -1.44 10.87 33.36
CA ALA A 231 -1.76 12.02 34.18
C ALA A 231 -1.13 11.86 35.55
N VAL A 232 -0.51 12.94 36.04
CA VAL A 232 0.14 12.98 37.35
C VAL A 232 -0.59 14.00 38.19
N PHE A 233 -1.13 13.57 39.32
CA PHE A 233 -1.81 14.44 40.28
C PHE A 233 -1.01 14.48 41.58
N GLN A 234 -0.81 15.67 42.10
CA GLN A 234 -0.29 15.88 43.44
C GLN A 234 -1.44 16.36 44.30
N SER A 235 -1.78 15.62 45.36
CA SER A 235 -2.87 16.03 46.25
C SER A 235 -2.47 17.30 47.01
N PRO A 236 -3.24 18.41 46.89
CA PRO A 236 -2.95 19.63 47.62
C PRO A 236 -3.31 19.53 49.12
N PHE A 237 -3.99 18.46 49.53
CA PHE A 237 -4.51 18.27 50.90
C PHE A 237 -3.81 17.17 51.69
N ALA A 238 -2.80 16.50 51.10
CA ALA A 238 -2.05 15.48 51.80
C ALA A 238 -1.04 16.12 52.77
N CYS A 239 -1.53 16.57 53.92
CA CYS A 239 -0.74 17.29 54.94
C CYS A 239 0.33 16.41 55.65
N THR A 240 0.42 15.12 55.34
CA THR A 240 1.30 14.17 56.04
C THR A 240 2.07 13.21 55.14
N THR A 241 1.72 13.09 53.86
CA THR A 241 2.42 12.22 52.90
C THR A 241 2.44 12.87 51.52
N GLU A 242 3.62 13.13 50.96
CA GLU A 242 3.81 13.59 49.59
C GLU A 242 3.47 12.45 48.60
N THR A 243 2.17 12.14 48.47
CA THR A 243 1.68 11.10 47.57
C THR A 243 1.37 11.72 46.21
N VAL A 244 2.10 11.26 45.20
CA VAL A 244 1.83 11.59 43.80
C VAL A 244 1.04 10.43 43.20
N GLU A 245 -0.14 10.73 42.67
CA GLU A 245 -0.99 9.77 41.99
C GLU A 245 -0.69 9.78 40.50
N VAL A 246 -0.38 8.61 39.94
CA VAL A 246 -0.09 8.46 38.51
C VAL A 246 -1.20 7.65 37.88
N HIS A 247 -1.97 8.27 37.00
CA HIS A 247 -3.01 7.61 36.23
C HIS A 247 -2.44 7.27 34.86
N VAL A 248 -2.39 5.98 34.55
CA VAL A 248 -1.95 5.47 33.25
C VAL A 248 -3.17 4.88 32.54
N ARG A 249 -3.50 5.41 31.36
CA ARG A 249 -4.53 4.83 30.49
C ARG A 249 -3.86 4.01 29.41
N VAL A 250 -4.20 2.72 29.36
CA VAL A 250 -3.69 1.77 28.37
C VAL A 250 -4.86 1.31 27.51
N ARG A 251 -4.64 1.20 26.20
CA ARG A 251 -5.65 0.77 25.24
C ARG A 251 -5.14 -0.40 24.42
N ALA A 252 -5.92 -1.47 24.38
CA ALA A 252 -5.78 -2.51 23.38
C ALA A 252 -6.57 -2.12 22.12
N PHE A 253 -5.95 -2.28 20.95
CA PHE A 253 -6.58 -1.95 19.68
C PHE A 253 -7.19 -3.18 19.00
N ASP A 254 -6.62 -4.38 19.20
CA ASP A 254 -6.98 -5.56 18.40
C ASP A 254 -7.35 -6.81 19.21
N HIS A 255 -6.79 -7.00 20.42
CA HIS A 255 -7.01 -8.18 21.25
C HIS A 255 -6.77 -7.89 22.73
N SER A 256 -7.44 -8.63 23.60
CA SER A 256 -7.26 -8.53 25.05
C SER A 256 -5.93 -9.14 25.47
N GLN A 257 -5.17 -8.44 26.32
CA GLN A 257 -3.86 -8.90 26.76
C GLN A 257 -3.44 -8.34 28.11
N VAL A 258 -2.74 -9.15 28.91
CA VAL A 258 -2.12 -8.71 30.16
C VAL A 258 -0.74 -8.15 29.87
N ARG A 259 -0.51 -6.88 30.23
CA ARG A 259 0.78 -6.19 30.13
C ARG A 259 1.27 -5.78 31.52
N ARG A 260 2.58 -5.80 31.72
CA ARG A 260 3.23 -5.18 32.89
C ARG A 260 3.50 -3.72 32.57
N VAL A 261 3.33 -2.88 33.58
CA VAL A 261 3.64 -1.45 33.51
C VAL A 261 4.82 -1.20 34.42
N ARG A 262 5.95 -0.77 33.87
CA ARG A 262 7.13 -0.34 34.62
C ARG A 262 7.17 1.17 34.74
N LEU A 263 7.50 1.64 35.92
CA LEU A 263 7.63 3.04 36.26
C LEU A 263 9.09 3.33 36.60
N ALA A 264 9.65 4.37 36.00
CA ALA A 264 10.97 4.88 36.35
C ALA A 264 10.96 6.40 36.47
N LEU A 265 11.60 6.93 37.51
CA LEU A 265 11.82 8.36 37.72
C LEU A 265 13.28 8.68 37.39
N ASP A 266 13.51 9.63 36.48
CA ASP A 266 14.86 9.99 36.03
C ASP A 266 15.69 8.75 35.62
N ASP A 267 15.05 7.86 34.86
CA ASP A 267 15.57 6.57 34.39
C ASP A 267 15.90 5.53 35.48
N GLN A 268 15.63 5.82 36.76
CA GLN A 268 15.75 4.84 37.84
C GLN A 268 14.43 4.09 38.06
N PRO A 269 14.44 2.74 38.06
CA PRO A 269 13.24 1.94 38.28
C PRO A 269 12.67 2.24 39.67
N PHE A 270 11.37 2.53 39.70
CA PHE A 270 10.70 3.02 40.90
C PHE A 270 9.46 2.20 41.26
N GLY A 271 8.81 1.54 40.30
CA GLY A 271 7.65 0.70 40.58
C GLY A 271 7.22 -0.18 39.41
N GLU A 272 6.40 -1.19 39.71
CA GLU A 272 5.79 -2.06 38.71
C GLU A 272 4.30 -2.28 39.00
N GLY A 273 3.50 -2.41 37.94
CA GLY A 273 2.08 -2.75 38.00
C GLY A 273 1.70 -3.74 36.90
N ARG A 274 0.46 -4.24 36.93
CA ARG A 274 -0.12 -5.08 35.87
C ARG A 274 -1.43 -4.47 35.39
N VAL A 275 -1.65 -4.51 34.08
CA VAL A 275 -2.89 -4.05 33.43
C VAL A 275 -3.39 -5.16 32.52
N GLU A 276 -4.65 -5.54 32.69
CA GLU A 276 -5.31 -6.51 31.82
C GLU A 276 -6.16 -5.76 30.81
N THR A 277 -5.68 -5.59 29.59
CA THR A 277 -6.43 -4.84 28.58
C THR A 277 -7.51 -5.70 27.93
N SER A 278 -8.66 -5.11 27.63
CA SER A 278 -9.73 -5.73 26.83
C SER A 278 -10.09 -4.84 25.66
N ILE A 279 -10.38 -5.42 24.49
CA ILE A 279 -10.73 -4.69 23.25
C ILE A 279 -11.90 -3.72 23.47
N SER A 280 -12.84 -4.09 24.36
CA SER A 280 -14.07 -3.34 24.60
C SER A 280 -13.98 -2.31 25.73
N GLN A 281 -12.90 -2.30 26.51
CA GLN A 281 -12.79 -1.46 27.70
C GLN A 281 -11.46 -0.70 27.72
N PHE A 282 -11.55 0.62 27.65
CA PHE A 282 -10.46 1.52 28.02
C PHE A 282 -10.14 1.28 29.50
N GLN A 283 -9.09 0.52 29.79
CA GLN A 283 -8.64 0.35 31.17
C GLN A 283 -7.73 1.52 31.53
N ALA A 284 -8.32 2.52 32.18
CA ALA A 284 -7.56 3.48 32.96
C ALA A 284 -7.16 2.80 34.28
N ARG A 285 -5.86 2.55 34.46
CA ARG A 285 -5.32 2.09 35.74
C ARG A 285 -4.69 3.27 36.47
N THR A 286 -5.29 3.61 37.60
CA THR A 286 -4.68 4.51 38.57
C THR A 286 -3.65 3.73 39.37
N LEU A 287 -2.38 4.12 39.26
CA LEU A 287 -1.30 3.67 40.14
C LEU A 287 -1.03 4.80 41.12
N VAL A 288 -1.53 4.64 42.34
CA VAL A 288 -1.22 5.55 43.45
C VAL A 288 0.17 5.19 43.97
N LEU A 289 1.13 6.10 43.84
CA LEU A 289 2.50 5.87 44.28
C LEU A 289 2.74 6.63 45.59
N PRO A 290 2.92 5.92 46.72
CA PRO A 290 3.24 6.59 47.97
C PRO A 290 4.70 7.08 47.94
N GLY A 291 4.91 8.36 48.28
CA GLY A 291 6.23 8.91 48.61
C GLY A 291 7.16 9.12 47.42
N LEU A 292 6.76 9.93 46.44
CA LEU A 292 7.68 10.47 45.43
C LEU A 292 8.20 11.83 45.93
N PRO A 293 9.41 11.91 46.53
CA PRO A 293 9.89 13.11 47.22
C PRO A 293 10.45 14.19 46.27
N ARG A 294 10.46 13.96 44.95
CA ARG A 294 11.24 14.76 44.01
C ARG A 294 10.51 14.99 42.70
N ALA A 295 10.66 16.23 42.22
CA ALA A 295 10.46 16.56 40.82
C ALA A 295 11.43 15.78 39.94
N GLY A 296 10.99 15.49 38.72
CA GLY A 296 11.77 14.71 37.77
C GLY A 296 10.92 14.31 36.57
N VAL A 297 11.49 13.48 35.71
CA VAL A 297 10.78 12.91 34.56
C VAL A 297 10.33 11.50 34.91
N LEU A 298 9.03 11.33 35.08
CA LEU A 298 8.41 10.03 35.20
C LEU A 298 8.30 9.41 33.80
N SER A 299 8.80 8.19 33.67
CA SER A 299 8.63 7.36 32.49
C SER A 299 7.81 6.12 32.83
N VAL A 300 6.86 5.81 31.96
CA VAL A 300 6.01 4.63 32.02
C VAL A 300 6.34 3.78 30.80
N ARG A 301 6.54 2.48 31.00
CA ARG A 301 6.82 1.52 29.92
C ARG A 301 5.95 0.29 30.02
N LEU A 302 5.36 -0.15 28.91
CA LEU A 302 4.66 -1.41 28.79
C LEU A 302 5.63 -2.56 28.51
N GLU A 303 5.38 -3.73 29.11
CA GLU A 303 6.12 -4.97 28.86
C GLU A 303 5.19 -6.20 28.74
N PRO A 304 5.51 -7.18 27.86
CA PRO A 304 6.59 -7.15 26.87
C PRO A 304 6.35 -6.04 25.82
N ARG A 305 7.35 -5.69 25.01
CA ARG A 305 7.14 -4.77 23.88
C ARG A 305 6.25 -5.42 22.82
N ASP A 306 5.50 -4.63 22.11
CA ASP A 306 4.70 -5.11 20.98
C ASP A 306 5.26 -4.65 19.63
N ASP A 307 4.44 -4.79 18.60
CA ASP A 307 4.79 -4.46 17.23
C ASP A 307 4.76 -2.94 16.96
N GLN A 308 4.33 -2.08 17.89
CA GLN A 308 4.38 -0.63 17.77
C GLN A 308 5.09 0.03 18.98
N PRO A 309 6.41 -0.20 19.18
CA PRO A 309 7.12 0.14 20.41
C PRO A 309 7.18 1.64 20.76
N ALA A 310 6.68 2.52 19.88
CA ALA A 310 6.60 3.95 20.12
C ALA A 310 5.47 4.33 21.10
N ASP A 311 4.38 3.56 21.15
CA ASP A 311 3.27 3.81 22.09
C ASP A 311 3.40 3.00 23.40
N ASP A 312 4.39 2.10 23.49
CA ASP A 312 4.78 1.38 24.70
C ASP A 312 5.38 2.30 25.78
N VAL A 313 5.79 3.54 25.45
CA VAL A 313 6.48 4.44 26.38
C VAL A 313 5.81 5.81 26.45
N ALA A 314 5.48 6.25 27.67
CA ALA A 314 5.00 7.60 27.93
C ALA A 314 5.86 8.29 28.98
N ARG A 315 5.96 9.62 28.91
CA ARG A 315 6.71 10.43 29.88
C ARG A 315 5.86 11.59 30.39
N ALA A 316 6.00 11.90 31.67
CA ALA A 316 5.43 13.07 32.30
C ALA A 316 6.46 13.77 33.17
N VAL A 317 6.38 15.10 33.24
CA VAL A 317 7.23 15.89 34.15
C VAL A 317 6.49 16.10 35.46
N ILE A 318 7.12 15.72 36.56
CA ILE A 318 6.67 16.05 37.91
C ILE A 318 7.34 17.36 38.31
N PRO A 319 6.61 18.48 38.43
CA PRO A 319 7.19 19.77 38.78
C PRO A 319 7.61 19.82 40.27
N GLN A 320 8.57 20.70 40.60
CA GLN A 320 8.87 20.97 42.01
C GLN A 320 7.71 21.76 42.65
N PRO A 321 7.30 21.41 43.88
CA PRO A 321 6.28 22.17 44.58
C PRO A 321 6.76 23.61 44.80
N ARG A 322 6.02 24.57 44.23
CA ARG A 322 6.29 26.00 44.43
C ARG A 322 5.73 26.41 45.79
N ARG A 323 6.59 26.91 46.69
CA ARG A 323 6.13 27.56 47.93
C ARG A 323 5.49 28.89 47.58
N LEU A 324 4.16 28.99 47.71
CA LEU A 324 3.47 30.26 47.63
C LEU A 324 3.71 31.02 48.94
N ARG A 325 4.35 32.18 48.87
CA ARG A 325 4.38 33.13 49.99
C ARG A 325 3.03 33.82 50.04
N VAL A 326 2.26 33.54 51.09
CA VAL A 326 1.08 34.35 51.43
C VAL A 326 1.61 35.54 52.23
N ALA A 327 1.38 36.75 51.71
CA ALA A 327 1.75 38.00 52.36
C ALA A 327 0.64 38.46 53.31
#